data_AF-A0A5J6IFQ6-F1
#
_entry.id   AF-A0A5J6IFQ6-F1
#
_cell.length_a   1.000
_cell.length_b   1.000
_cell.length_c   1.000
_cell.angle_alpha   90.00
_cell.angle_beta   90.00
_cell.angle_gamma   90.00
#
_symmetry.space_group_name_H-M   'P 1'
#
loop_
_entity.id
_entity.type
_entity.pdbx_description
1 polymer ?
#
loop_
_entity_poly.entity_id
_entity_poly.type
_entity_poly.pdbx_seq_one_letter_code
_entity_poly.pdbx_strand_id
1 'polypeptide(L)'
;MRVDPADGKLQRLAAADGVPFDIRPTRTGIAFLDRIGSTARAKLWKGRGTPSLLASGKLGDLALEQGAGGRAFLTGDTTDAKLAGTAVARLDVPSDSDVSSQGRLAVDPVLMPGVRAGLDRIGNAGKGFTKAEPSPRARTSQDPTDGDPAAPTITSVATATGEKITQTVADTTSGTGKESFSPALRAAGKSGRTPEKSGRAAQAAADPHNPVDTDRWCSIPRNDIKQLALQPTPNQVEWAVNMAIRGELRAKWIRQGGWRSGLGTVDPQGLFPAPTLKGKAGARIPAQVLLGVLAQESNLWQAEGGAIPGQMGNPQAAIAGFYGHKGETSEAYWRINWHQSDCGYGVGQVTDGMRLAGLEKPGETSLSPAKQKAVALDYAVNIAASMYILADKRNQVHTAGQTITVNRFGVPSGRTVATNPSPCAATRRRMSLSSIAVELPPCRDHLWFTSLRAEKTRSRRLTSFISSNSV
;
A
#
# COMPACT_ATOMS: atom_id res chain seq x y z
N MET A 1 4.87 -6.21 -21.72
CA MET A 1 4.30 -5.32 -22.77
C MET A 1 4.81 -3.91 -22.51
N ARG A 2 4.83 -3.04 -23.52
CA ARG A 2 4.99 -1.59 -23.37
C ARG A 2 3.69 -0.93 -23.78
N VAL A 3 3.25 0.07 -23.03
CA VAL A 3 2.19 0.97 -23.45
C VAL A 3 2.85 2.16 -24.12
N ASP A 4 2.50 2.46 -25.37
CA ASP A 4 2.94 3.69 -26.03
C ASP A 4 2.21 4.88 -25.35
N PRO A 5 2.93 5.84 -24.76
CA PRO A 5 2.30 6.96 -24.06
C PRO A 5 1.55 7.92 -25.01
N ALA A 6 1.83 7.92 -26.32
CA ALA A 6 1.19 8.82 -27.27
C ALA A 6 -0.20 8.34 -27.70
N ASP A 7 -0.38 7.04 -27.91
CA ASP A 7 -1.63 6.48 -28.43
C ASP A 7 -2.21 5.32 -27.60
N GLY A 8 -1.56 4.95 -26.49
CA GLY A 8 -1.99 3.89 -25.59
C GLY A 8 -1.84 2.48 -26.16
N LYS A 9 -1.24 2.31 -27.35
CA LYS A 9 -1.11 0.99 -27.97
C LYS A 9 -0.18 0.09 -27.17
N LEU A 10 -0.59 -1.16 -27.03
CA LEU A 10 0.22 -2.20 -26.43
C LEU A 10 1.21 -2.75 -27.46
N GLN A 11 2.50 -2.48 -27.23
CA GLN A 11 3.58 -3.11 -27.96
C GLN A 11 4.07 -4.36 -27.19
N ARG A 12 4.09 -5.50 -27.87
CA ARG A 12 4.73 -6.70 -27.34
C ARG A 12 6.24 -6.52 -27.37
N LEU A 13 6.86 -6.56 -26.18
CA LEU A 13 8.31 -6.42 -26.01
C LEU A 13 9.04 -7.76 -26.15
N ALA A 14 8.54 -8.77 -25.45
CA ALA A 14 9.08 -10.11 -25.41
C ALA A 14 7.98 -11.10 -25.05
N ALA A 15 8.20 -12.37 -25.39
CA ALA A 15 7.47 -13.50 -24.84
C ALA A 15 8.29 -14.10 -23.69
N ALA A 16 7.65 -14.40 -22.57
CA ALA A 16 8.15 -15.35 -21.60
C ALA A 16 7.39 -16.67 -21.81
N ASP A 17 7.96 -17.80 -21.36
CA ASP A 17 7.28 -19.09 -21.55
C ASP A 17 6.29 -19.39 -20.41
N GLY A 18 6.39 -18.65 -19.31
CA GLY A 18 5.42 -18.61 -18.21
C GLY A 18 5.14 -17.18 -17.77
N VAL A 19 4.27 -16.99 -16.78
CA VAL A 19 3.98 -15.67 -16.19
C VAL A 19 5.26 -15.15 -15.51
N PRO A 20 5.80 -13.99 -15.94
CA PRO A 20 6.96 -13.39 -15.28
C PRO A 20 6.64 -12.94 -13.86
N PHE A 21 7.58 -13.14 -12.94
CA PHE A 21 7.57 -12.65 -11.58
C PHE A 21 8.98 -12.21 -11.16
N ASP A 22 9.08 -11.54 -10.02
CA ASP A 22 10.35 -11.06 -9.46
C ASP A 22 11.20 -10.25 -10.48
N ILE A 23 10.56 -9.22 -11.04
CA ILE A 23 11.07 -8.45 -12.17
C ILE A 23 11.98 -7.33 -11.67
N ARG A 24 13.24 -7.31 -12.13
CA ARG A 24 14.26 -6.33 -11.73
C ARG A 24 14.81 -5.57 -12.95
N PRO A 25 14.68 -4.23 -13.00
CA PRO A 25 15.39 -3.44 -14.00
C PRO A 25 16.90 -3.50 -13.77
N THR A 26 17.64 -3.64 -14.87
CA THR A 26 19.10 -3.65 -14.88
C THR A 26 19.63 -2.68 -15.93
N ARG A 27 20.91 -2.32 -15.83
CA ARG A 27 21.60 -1.45 -16.79
C ARG A 27 21.69 -2.05 -18.20
N THR A 28 21.47 -3.35 -18.35
CA THR A 28 21.52 -4.05 -19.65
C THR A 28 20.16 -4.58 -20.11
N GLY A 29 19.07 -4.34 -19.38
CA GLY A 29 17.76 -4.88 -19.69
C GLY A 29 16.89 -5.17 -18.48
N ILE A 30 15.92 -6.06 -18.61
CA ILE A 30 15.01 -6.47 -17.53
C ILE A 30 15.30 -7.92 -17.18
N ALA A 31 15.72 -8.16 -15.94
CA ALA A 31 15.82 -9.49 -15.37
C ALA A 31 14.48 -9.90 -14.76
N PHE A 32 14.09 -11.17 -14.87
CA PHE A 32 12.86 -11.68 -14.28
C PHE A 32 12.96 -13.20 -14.09
N LEU A 33 12.09 -13.74 -13.24
CA LEU A 33 11.84 -15.17 -13.15
C LEU A 33 10.59 -15.53 -13.95
N ASP A 34 10.60 -16.67 -14.63
CA ASP A 34 9.38 -17.35 -15.06
C ASP A 34 9.41 -18.82 -14.60
N ARG A 35 8.33 -19.57 -14.84
CA ARG A 35 8.28 -20.99 -14.45
C ARG A 35 7.71 -21.89 -15.53
N ILE A 36 8.21 -23.12 -15.53
CA ILE A 36 7.60 -24.27 -16.20
C ILE A 36 7.47 -25.37 -15.15
N GLY A 37 6.23 -25.78 -14.86
CA GLY A 37 5.97 -26.73 -13.77
C GLY A 37 6.50 -26.23 -12.42
N SER A 38 7.40 -27.02 -11.82
CA SER A 38 8.08 -26.74 -10.55
C SER A 38 9.48 -26.14 -10.72
N THR A 39 9.87 -25.76 -11.95
CA THR A 39 11.17 -25.16 -12.24
C THR A 39 11.02 -23.67 -12.45
N ALA A 40 11.72 -22.88 -11.63
CA ALA A 40 11.92 -21.45 -11.85
C ALA A 40 13.12 -21.23 -12.77
N ARG A 41 13.05 -20.18 -13.60
CA ARG A 41 14.09 -19.84 -14.57
C ARG A 41 14.34 -18.34 -14.55
N ALA A 42 15.57 -17.96 -14.23
CA ALA A 42 16.03 -16.58 -14.31
C ALA A 42 16.35 -16.25 -15.77
N LYS A 43 15.80 -15.15 -16.27
CA LYS A 43 15.97 -14.69 -17.64
C LYS A 43 16.33 -13.21 -17.67
N LEU A 44 17.05 -12.81 -18.71
CA LEU A 44 17.38 -11.42 -19.00
C LEU A 44 16.89 -11.04 -20.39
N TRP A 45 16.07 -10.01 -20.47
CA TRP A 45 15.67 -9.41 -21.72
C TRP A 45 16.45 -8.11 -21.96
N LYS A 46 17.34 -8.10 -22.96
CA LYS A 46 18.23 -6.97 -23.28
C LYS A 46 17.59 -5.87 -24.14
N GLY A 47 16.27 -5.71 -24.08
CA GLY A 47 15.53 -4.71 -24.86
C GLY A 47 15.16 -5.13 -26.29
N ARG A 48 15.66 -6.28 -26.78
CA ARG A 48 15.33 -6.83 -28.11
C ARG A 48 15.40 -8.35 -28.12
N GLY A 49 14.65 -8.96 -29.02
CA GLY A 49 14.64 -10.41 -29.21
C GLY A 49 14.09 -11.20 -28.03
N THR A 50 14.40 -12.49 -28.00
CA THR A 50 13.98 -13.41 -26.95
C THR A 50 14.82 -13.25 -25.68
N PRO A 51 14.21 -13.30 -24.48
CA PRO A 51 14.96 -13.27 -23.23
C PRO A 51 15.96 -14.44 -23.14
N SER A 52 17.20 -14.16 -22.73
CA SER A 52 18.23 -15.18 -22.54
C SER A 52 18.08 -15.85 -21.18
N LEU A 53 18.12 -17.19 -21.13
CA LEU A 53 18.18 -17.95 -19.89
C LEU A 53 19.51 -17.68 -19.18
N LEU A 54 19.42 -17.22 -17.93
CA LEU A 54 20.55 -16.97 -17.05
C LEU A 54 20.83 -18.17 -16.14
N ALA A 55 19.80 -18.75 -15.55
CA ALA A 55 19.91 -19.89 -14.63
C ALA A 55 18.55 -20.55 -14.46
N SER A 56 18.53 -21.76 -13.91
CA SER A 56 17.30 -22.43 -13.47
C SER A 56 17.44 -22.94 -12.04
N GLY A 57 16.32 -23.27 -11.41
CA GLY A 57 16.30 -23.97 -10.13
C GLY A 57 14.88 -24.35 -9.73
N LYS A 58 14.70 -24.89 -8.53
CA LYS A 58 13.36 -25.25 -8.06
C LYS A 58 12.56 -23.98 -7.74
N LEU A 59 11.26 -24.00 -8.04
CA LEU A 59 10.35 -22.91 -7.72
C LEU A 59 10.30 -22.68 -6.21
N GLY A 60 10.60 -21.45 -5.78
CA GLY A 60 10.74 -21.08 -4.36
C GLY A 60 12.20 -21.06 -3.88
N ASP A 61 13.11 -21.74 -4.57
CA ASP A 61 14.53 -21.85 -4.20
C ASP A 61 15.41 -20.91 -5.05
N LEU A 62 14.80 -19.97 -5.79
CA LEU A 62 15.46 -18.97 -6.63
C LEU A 62 14.80 -17.60 -6.44
N ALA A 63 15.58 -16.54 -6.27
CA ALA A 63 15.09 -15.16 -6.23
C ALA A 63 16.05 -14.18 -6.90
N LEU A 64 15.52 -13.03 -7.30
CA LEU A 64 16.24 -11.89 -7.86
C LEU A 64 16.12 -10.69 -6.92
N GLU A 65 17.25 -10.19 -6.43
CA GLU A 65 17.30 -9.01 -5.58
C GLU A 65 17.80 -7.77 -6.32
N GLN A 66 17.20 -6.61 -6.01
CA GLN A 66 17.59 -5.35 -6.65
C GLN A 66 18.89 -4.80 -6.05
N GLY A 67 19.90 -4.63 -6.89
CA GLY A 67 21.14 -3.92 -6.55
C GLY A 67 21.16 -2.47 -7.05
N ALA A 68 22.08 -1.68 -6.48
CA ALA A 68 22.40 -0.33 -6.94
C ALA A 68 23.14 -0.35 -8.30
N GLY A 69 23.02 0.76 -9.05
CA GLY A 69 23.68 0.94 -10.35
C GLY A 69 23.09 0.09 -11.48
N GLY A 70 21.82 -0.29 -11.38
CA GLY A 70 21.16 -1.16 -12.35
C GLY A 70 21.74 -2.58 -12.35
N ARG A 71 22.13 -3.09 -11.18
CA ARG A 71 22.53 -4.49 -10.99
C ARG A 71 21.38 -5.26 -10.38
N ALA A 72 21.34 -6.57 -10.60
CA ALA A 72 20.50 -7.49 -9.84
C ALA A 72 21.35 -8.63 -9.29
N PHE A 73 20.91 -9.23 -8.19
CA PHE A 73 21.55 -10.38 -7.58
C PHE A 73 20.65 -11.60 -7.73
N LEU A 74 21.21 -12.73 -8.15
CA LEU A 74 20.52 -14.01 -8.19
C LEU A 74 20.93 -14.81 -6.94
N THR A 75 19.96 -15.13 -6.09
CA THR A 75 20.12 -15.87 -4.84
C THR A 75 19.47 -17.25 -4.93
N GLY A 76 19.82 -18.14 -3.99
CA GLY A 76 19.31 -19.50 -3.90
C GLY A 76 20.04 -20.52 -4.77
N ASP A 77 19.42 -21.69 -4.92
CA ASP A 77 20.02 -22.88 -5.51
C ASP A 77 19.88 -22.87 -7.04
N THR A 78 20.94 -22.39 -7.70
CA THR A 78 20.97 -22.25 -9.16
C THR A 78 21.70 -23.40 -9.85
N THR A 79 21.11 -23.87 -10.95
CA THR A 79 21.69 -24.79 -11.93
C THR A 79 21.97 -24.06 -13.23
N ASP A 80 23.08 -24.41 -13.89
CA ASP A 80 23.51 -23.87 -15.20
C ASP A 80 23.60 -22.34 -15.27
N ALA A 81 24.13 -21.69 -14.21
CA ALA A 81 24.23 -20.25 -14.12
C ALA A 81 25.21 -19.65 -15.16
N LYS A 82 24.67 -18.89 -16.12
CA LYS A 82 25.37 -18.18 -17.20
C LYS A 82 25.22 -16.68 -17.03
N LEU A 83 26.01 -16.12 -16.11
CA LEU A 83 25.90 -14.70 -15.70
C LEU A 83 27.00 -13.80 -16.25
N ALA A 84 28.03 -14.37 -16.87
CA ALA A 84 29.17 -13.63 -17.40
C ALA A 84 28.72 -12.57 -18.43
N GLY A 85 29.22 -11.34 -18.26
CA GLY A 85 28.88 -10.21 -19.13
C GLY A 85 27.44 -9.69 -18.99
N THR A 86 26.70 -10.15 -17.97
CA THR A 86 25.36 -9.63 -17.66
C THR A 86 25.41 -8.58 -16.55
N ALA A 87 24.26 -7.95 -16.27
CA ALA A 87 24.09 -7.08 -15.11
C ALA A 87 23.56 -7.83 -13.87
N VAL A 88 23.53 -9.17 -13.93
CA VAL A 88 23.09 -10.04 -12.85
C VAL A 88 24.31 -10.76 -12.27
N ALA A 89 24.47 -10.74 -10.95
CA ALA A 89 25.54 -11.44 -10.24
C ALA A 89 24.95 -12.50 -9.31
N ARG A 90 25.59 -13.66 -9.19
CA ARG A 90 25.15 -14.69 -8.22
C ARG A 90 25.66 -14.33 -6.84
N LEU A 91 24.82 -14.54 -5.83
CA LEU A 91 25.21 -14.56 -4.43
C LEU A 91 24.89 -15.94 -3.87
N ASP A 92 25.85 -16.53 -3.16
CA ASP A 92 25.70 -17.86 -2.56
C ASP A 92 25.05 -17.76 -1.18
N VAL A 93 23.77 -17.41 -1.19
CA VAL A 93 22.92 -17.20 -0.02
C VAL A 93 21.51 -17.73 -0.31
N PRO A 94 20.72 -18.08 0.72
CA PRO A 94 19.33 -18.50 0.55
C PRO A 94 18.50 -17.56 -0.33
N SER A 95 17.47 -18.11 -0.99
CA SER A 95 16.59 -17.34 -1.88
C SER A 95 15.72 -16.30 -1.14
N ASP A 96 15.56 -16.44 0.18
CA ASP A 96 14.78 -15.56 1.04
C ASP A 96 15.65 -14.58 1.86
N SER A 97 16.95 -14.50 1.58
CA SER A 97 17.83 -13.52 2.22
C SER A 97 17.63 -12.11 1.66
N ASP A 98 17.59 -11.12 2.54
CA ASP A 98 17.60 -9.70 2.18
C ASP A 98 19.01 -9.25 1.83
N VAL A 99 19.20 -8.70 0.62
CA VAL A 99 20.53 -8.36 0.09
C VAL A 99 20.74 -6.85 0.12
N SER A 100 21.87 -6.43 0.70
CA SER A 100 22.32 -5.02 0.65
C SER A 100 22.42 -4.50 -0.79
N SER A 101 22.21 -3.21 -1.01
CA SER A 101 22.22 -2.61 -2.36
C SER A 101 23.55 -2.80 -3.12
N GLN A 102 24.66 -3.02 -2.42
CA GLN A 102 25.95 -3.33 -3.00
C GLN A 102 26.21 -4.83 -3.17
N GLY A 103 25.36 -5.68 -2.60
CA GLY A 103 25.48 -7.13 -2.57
C GLY A 103 26.65 -7.61 -1.72
N ARG A 104 26.99 -6.88 -0.65
CA ARG A 104 28.15 -7.17 0.25
C ARG A 104 27.74 -7.84 1.56
N LEU A 105 26.48 -7.70 1.92
CA LEU A 105 25.84 -8.32 3.08
C LEU A 105 24.51 -8.90 2.63
N ALA A 106 24.22 -10.11 3.07
CA ALA A 106 22.92 -10.75 2.98
C ALA A 106 22.46 -11.09 4.40
N VAL A 107 21.21 -10.81 4.72
CA VAL A 107 20.63 -11.04 6.05
C VAL A 107 19.57 -12.12 5.94
N ASP A 108 19.62 -13.11 6.80
CA ASP A 108 18.62 -14.17 6.85
C ASP A 108 17.33 -13.64 7.49
N PRO A 109 16.15 -14.10 7.03
CA PRO A 109 14.89 -13.69 7.62
C PRO A 109 14.81 -14.14 9.09
N VAL A 110 14.43 -13.19 9.96
CA VAL A 110 14.31 -13.44 11.40
C VAL A 110 12.85 -13.69 11.77
N LEU A 111 12.56 -14.89 12.28
CA LEU A 111 11.26 -15.23 12.84
C LEU A 111 11.26 -15.08 14.36
N MET A 112 10.38 -14.22 14.87
CA MET A 112 10.16 -14.07 16.30
C MET A 112 9.62 -15.36 16.92
N PRO A 113 9.93 -15.67 18.20
CA PRO A 113 9.47 -16.89 18.86
C PRO A 113 7.96 -17.13 18.75
N GLY A 114 7.14 -16.09 18.95
CA GLY A 114 5.69 -16.18 18.81
C GLY A 114 5.22 -16.54 17.39
N VAL A 115 5.91 -16.04 16.35
CA VAL A 115 5.62 -16.40 14.95
C VAL A 115 5.97 -17.85 14.69
N ARG A 116 7.13 -18.32 15.18
CA ARG A 116 7.55 -19.72 15.06
C ARG A 116 6.56 -20.66 15.74
N ALA A 117 6.17 -20.36 16.98
CA ALA A 117 5.16 -21.14 17.69
C ALA A 117 3.78 -21.13 16.98
N GLY A 118 3.42 -20.03 16.32
CA GLY A 118 2.25 -19.95 15.46
C GLY A 118 2.36 -20.87 14.24
N LEU A 119 3.48 -20.86 13.54
CA LEU A 119 3.76 -21.72 12.39
C LEU A 119 3.78 -23.20 12.76
N ASP A 120 4.36 -23.56 13.91
CA ASP A 120 4.41 -24.96 14.39
C ASP A 120 3.01 -25.53 14.68
N ARG A 121 2.03 -24.67 14.98
CA ARG A 121 0.62 -25.04 15.14
C ARG A 121 -0.07 -25.30 13.81
N ILE A 122 0.49 -24.81 12.70
CA ILE A 122 -0.02 -24.99 11.35
C ILE A 122 0.76 -26.13 10.70
N GLY A 123 0.21 -27.35 10.80
CA GLY A 123 0.91 -28.58 10.41
C GLY A 123 1.40 -28.64 8.94
N ASN A 124 0.90 -27.77 8.06
CA ASN A 124 1.28 -27.67 6.64
C ASN A 124 1.56 -26.22 6.20
N ALA A 125 2.04 -25.35 7.10
CA ALA A 125 2.28 -23.94 6.78
C ALA A 125 3.08 -23.78 5.47
N GLY A 126 2.40 -23.38 4.40
CA GLY A 126 3.01 -23.16 3.09
C GLY A 126 3.39 -24.41 2.27
N LYS A 127 3.08 -25.65 2.71
CA LYS A 127 3.56 -26.89 2.04
C LYS A 127 2.43 -27.90 1.76
N GLY A 128 2.47 -28.54 0.59
CA GLY A 128 1.68 -29.75 0.31
C GLY A 128 0.16 -29.56 0.14
N PHE A 129 -0.32 -28.35 -0.18
CA PHE A 129 -1.75 -28.09 -0.38
C PHE A 129 -2.33 -28.87 -1.58
N THR A 130 -2.89 -30.03 -1.30
CA THR A 130 -3.71 -30.80 -2.26
C THR A 130 -5.19 -30.82 -1.86
N LYS A 131 -5.51 -30.45 -0.61
CA LYS A 131 -6.86 -30.35 -0.03
C LYS A 131 -6.90 -29.23 1.03
N ALA A 132 -8.10 -28.82 1.45
CA ALA A 132 -8.29 -27.86 2.55
C ALA A 132 -7.59 -28.34 3.83
N GLU A 133 -7.01 -27.40 4.60
CA GLU A 133 -6.35 -27.73 5.86
C GLU A 133 -7.29 -28.47 6.82
N PRO A 134 -6.79 -29.48 7.56
CA PRO A 134 -7.52 -30.05 8.68
C PRO A 134 -7.87 -28.96 9.70
N SER A 135 -8.92 -29.16 10.48
CA SER A 135 -9.30 -28.27 11.58
C SER A 135 -8.08 -27.96 12.47
N PRO A 136 -7.88 -26.69 12.88
CA PRO A 136 -6.78 -26.32 13.75
C PRO A 136 -6.73 -27.22 14.99
N ARG A 137 -5.52 -27.61 15.42
CA ARG A 137 -5.34 -28.28 16.71
C ARG A 137 -5.95 -27.42 17.82
N ALA A 138 -6.47 -28.07 18.87
CA ALA A 138 -7.05 -27.39 20.02
C ALA A 138 -6.07 -26.33 20.55
N ARG A 139 -6.56 -25.11 20.78
CA ARG A 139 -5.74 -24.04 21.34
C ARG A 139 -5.26 -24.48 22.72
N THR A 140 -3.95 -24.58 22.90
CA THR A 140 -3.35 -24.60 24.23
C THR A 140 -3.57 -23.22 24.85
N SER A 141 -3.96 -23.15 26.13
CA SER A 141 -4.25 -21.88 26.83
C SER A 141 -3.01 -21.02 27.09
N GLN A 142 -1.81 -21.57 26.87
CA GLN A 142 -0.55 -20.82 26.99
C GLN A 142 -0.31 -19.97 25.75
N ASP A 143 -0.13 -18.67 25.98
CA ASP A 143 0.46 -17.78 25.01
C ASP A 143 1.92 -18.22 24.83
N PRO A 144 2.39 -18.54 23.60
CA PRO A 144 3.78 -18.89 23.38
C PRO A 144 4.76 -17.76 23.74
N THR A 145 4.26 -16.55 24.06
CA THR A 145 5.05 -15.45 24.61
C THR A 145 4.98 -15.32 26.14
N ASP A 146 4.32 -16.22 26.86
CA ASP A 146 4.22 -16.18 28.34
C ASP A 146 5.54 -16.55 29.06
N GLY A 147 6.55 -17.03 28.34
CA GLY A 147 7.91 -17.21 28.85
C GLY A 147 8.84 -16.10 28.38
N ASP A 148 9.93 -15.83 29.13
CA ASP A 148 10.97 -14.88 28.73
C ASP A 148 11.44 -15.20 27.30
N PRO A 149 11.08 -14.39 26.29
CA PRO A 149 11.43 -14.70 24.92
C PRO A 149 12.94 -14.56 24.78
N ALA A 150 13.61 -15.65 24.38
CA ALA A 150 15.01 -15.59 24.00
C ALA A 150 15.19 -14.45 22.97
N ALA A 151 16.16 -13.58 23.24
CA ALA A 151 16.45 -12.43 22.40
C ALA A 151 16.63 -12.87 20.94
N PRO A 152 15.95 -12.22 19.96
CA PRO A 152 16.01 -12.66 18.58
C PRO A 152 17.44 -12.52 18.07
N THR A 153 17.88 -13.53 17.33
CA THR A 153 19.20 -13.57 16.72
C THR A 153 19.07 -13.22 15.24
N ILE A 154 19.86 -12.25 14.80
CA ILE A 154 20.03 -11.89 13.40
C ILE A 154 21.27 -12.63 12.89
N THR A 155 21.12 -13.40 11.81
CA THR A 155 22.22 -14.04 11.11
C THR A 155 22.39 -13.38 9.75
N SER A 156 23.63 -13.16 9.36
CA SER A 156 23.97 -12.54 8.08
C SER A 156 25.26 -13.12 7.52
N VAL A 157 25.48 -12.93 6.22
CA VAL A 157 26.66 -13.40 5.50
C VAL A 157 27.31 -12.21 4.80
N ALA A 158 28.59 -11.98 5.07
CA ALA A 158 29.43 -11.11 4.26
C ALA A 158 29.71 -11.81 2.93
N THR A 159 28.93 -11.50 1.89
CA THR A 159 28.90 -12.25 0.62
C THR A 159 30.23 -12.25 -0.14
N ALA A 160 31.12 -11.31 0.15
CA ALA A 160 32.46 -11.24 -0.44
C ALA A 160 33.43 -12.29 0.15
N THR A 161 33.24 -12.67 1.42
CA THR A 161 34.13 -13.59 2.14
C THR A 161 33.46 -14.91 2.51
N GLY A 162 32.12 -14.96 2.52
CA GLY A 162 31.34 -16.07 3.04
C GLY A 162 31.27 -16.11 4.57
N GLU A 163 31.81 -15.11 5.26
CA GLU A 163 31.85 -15.06 6.72
C GLU A 163 30.44 -14.83 7.30
N LYS A 164 30.07 -15.66 8.29
CA LYS A 164 28.79 -15.56 8.99
C LYS A 164 28.92 -14.64 10.18
N ILE A 165 27.99 -13.70 10.29
CA ILE A 165 27.89 -12.73 11.38
C ILE A 165 26.58 -13.00 12.10
N THR A 166 26.67 -13.16 13.42
CA THR A 166 25.52 -13.43 14.29
C THR A 166 25.43 -12.33 15.33
N GLN A 167 24.26 -11.72 15.47
CA GLN A 167 24.00 -10.64 16.43
C GLN A 167 22.72 -10.94 17.21
N THR A 168 22.81 -10.85 18.54
CA THR A 168 21.63 -10.93 19.41
C THR A 168 21.09 -9.52 19.63
N VAL A 169 19.80 -9.32 19.37
CA VAL A 169 19.15 -8.03 19.63
C VAL A 169 18.83 -7.94 21.11
N ALA A 170 19.58 -7.10 21.83
CA ALA A 170 19.29 -6.82 23.23
C ALA A 170 17.97 -6.05 23.35
N ASP A 171 17.18 -6.37 24.37
CA ASP A 171 16.02 -5.57 24.73
C ASP A 171 16.48 -4.22 25.27
N THR A 172 16.35 -3.16 24.49
CA THR A 172 16.72 -1.80 24.89
C THR A 172 15.62 -1.10 25.68
N THR A 173 14.52 -1.77 26.03
CA THR A 173 13.45 -1.16 26.84
C THR A 173 13.85 -0.97 28.31
N SER A 174 14.93 -1.62 28.77
CA SER A 174 15.52 -1.36 30.09
C SER A 174 16.64 -0.31 30.00
N GLY A 175 16.26 0.97 29.99
CA GLY A 175 17.21 2.07 30.07
C GLY A 175 16.52 3.40 30.35
N THR A 176 16.38 3.75 31.64
CA THR A 176 16.22 5.13 32.16
C THR A 176 15.76 6.17 31.12
N GLY A 177 14.45 6.14 30.81
CA GLY A 177 13.83 6.91 29.73
C GLY A 177 14.12 8.42 29.77
N LYS A 178 15.16 8.83 29.04
CA LYS A 178 15.24 10.16 28.41
C LYS A 178 15.00 10.09 26.90
N GLU A 179 14.99 8.90 26.30
CA GLU A 179 14.71 8.72 24.89
C GLU A 179 13.50 7.80 24.71
N SER A 180 12.32 8.39 24.87
CA SER A 180 11.04 7.77 24.58
C SER A 180 10.90 7.56 23.06
N PHE A 181 11.26 6.37 22.57
CA PHE A 181 11.01 5.96 21.17
C PHE A 181 9.57 5.47 20.92
N SER A 182 8.73 5.40 21.96
CA SER A 182 7.32 5.04 21.81
C SER A 182 6.43 6.24 22.14
N PRO A 183 5.60 6.74 21.20
CA PRO A 183 4.67 7.85 21.43
C PRO A 183 3.68 7.60 22.58
N ALA A 184 3.44 6.34 22.93
CA ALA A 184 2.52 5.92 23.99
C ALA A 184 3.11 6.03 25.41
N LEU A 185 4.43 6.04 25.55
CA LEU A 185 5.10 6.11 26.85
C LEU A 185 5.43 7.57 27.19
N ARG A 186 4.48 8.27 27.79
CA ARG A 186 4.80 9.53 28.47
C ARG A 186 5.80 9.22 29.58
N ALA A 187 6.99 9.80 29.48
CA ALA A 187 7.92 9.86 30.60
C ALA A 187 7.17 10.39 31.83
N ALA A 188 7.16 9.61 32.91
CA ALA A 188 6.59 10.03 34.18
C ALA A 188 7.47 11.16 34.77
N GLY A 189 7.33 12.37 34.23
CA GLY A 189 7.95 13.56 34.75
C GLY A 189 7.22 13.98 36.03
N LYS A 190 7.90 13.88 37.16
CA LYS A 190 7.48 14.53 38.40
C LYS A 190 7.41 16.04 38.15
N SER A 191 6.21 16.60 38.03
CA SER A 191 5.99 18.04 38.16
C SER A 191 4.75 18.27 39.02
N GLY A 192 4.95 18.98 40.12
CA GLY A 192 3.90 19.33 41.07
C GLY A 192 3.05 20.51 40.60
N ARG A 193 1.77 20.49 41.02
CA ARG A 193 0.75 21.59 41.07
C ARG A 193 0.48 22.32 39.73
N THR A 194 -0.75 22.46 39.23
CA THR A 194 -2.08 22.77 39.81
C THR A 194 -3.22 22.15 38.96
N PRO A 195 -4.46 22.00 39.50
CA PRO A 195 -5.55 21.35 38.77
C PRO A 195 -6.37 22.35 37.95
N GLU A 196 -6.23 22.33 36.63
CA GLU A 196 -7.26 22.88 35.73
C GLU A 196 -8.26 21.77 35.36
N LYS A 197 -9.52 22.00 35.71
CA LYS A 197 -10.66 21.15 35.39
C LYS A 197 -10.90 21.18 33.88
N SER A 198 -10.48 20.15 33.17
CA SER A 198 -11.11 19.74 31.92
C SER A 198 -11.35 18.23 31.99
N GLY A 199 -12.60 17.82 31.76
CA GLY A 199 -13.06 16.44 31.92
C GLY A 199 -12.32 15.50 30.99
N ARG A 200 -11.28 14.84 31.49
CA ARG A 200 -10.74 13.62 30.89
C ARG A 200 -11.61 12.46 31.32
N ALA A 201 -12.34 11.89 30.36
CA ALA A 201 -12.69 10.47 30.43
C ALA A 201 -11.42 9.70 30.81
N ALA A 202 -11.53 8.83 31.81
CA ALA A 202 -10.42 8.02 32.30
C ALA A 202 -9.77 7.33 31.10
N GLN A 203 -8.55 7.77 30.75
CA GLN A 203 -7.68 7.01 29.87
C GLN A 203 -7.45 5.69 30.59
N ALA A 204 -8.07 4.62 30.09
CA ALA A 204 -7.71 3.27 30.48
C ALA A 204 -6.19 3.19 30.41
N ALA A 205 -5.55 2.73 31.48
CA ALA A 205 -4.11 2.52 31.52
C ALA A 205 -3.71 1.79 30.24
N ALA A 206 -2.71 2.32 29.52
CA ALA A 206 -2.19 1.66 28.35
C ALA A 206 -1.74 0.25 28.78
N ASP A 207 -2.43 -0.77 28.29
CA ASP A 207 -2.01 -2.15 28.47
C ASP A 207 -0.80 -2.36 27.55
N PRO A 208 0.41 -2.54 28.09
CA PRO A 208 1.62 -2.68 27.29
C PRO A 208 1.60 -3.92 26.39
N HIS A 209 0.67 -4.85 26.60
CA HIS A 209 0.48 -6.03 25.77
C HIS A 209 -0.69 -5.90 24.77
N ASN A 210 -1.40 -4.77 24.77
CA ASN A 210 -2.43 -4.50 23.78
C ASN A 210 -1.88 -3.62 22.66
N PRO A 211 -1.70 -4.14 21.44
CA PRO A 211 -1.14 -3.39 20.33
C PRO A 211 -2.12 -2.34 19.74
N VAL A 212 -3.34 -2.23 20.28
CA VAL A 212 -4.38 -1.32 19.80
C VAL A 212 -4.18 0.10 20.33
N ASP A 213 -4.03 1.05 19.42
CA ASP A 213 -4.08 2.49 19.71
C ASP A 213 -5.49 2.89 20.22
N THR A 214 -5.65 3.08 21.53
CA THR A 214 -6.95 3.36 22.17
C THR A 214 -7.43 4.81 21.95
N ASP A 215 -6.52 5.73 21.63
CA ASP A 215 -6.77 7.15 21.33
C ASP A 215 -6.97 7.45 19.83
N ARG A 216 -6.94 6.41 18.98
CA ARG A 216 -7.10 6.53 17.53
C ARG A 216 -8.41 7.21 17.14
N TRP A 217 -8.38 7.91 16.00
CA TRP A 217 -9.60 8.46 15.37
C TRP A 217 -10.20 7.53 14.32
N CYS A 218 -9.40 6.64 13.76
CA CYS A 218 -9.85 5.71 12.74
C CYS A 218 -10.64 4.54 13.36
N SER A 219 -11.77 4.19 12.73
CA SER A 219 -12.75 3.24 13.29
C SER A 219 -12.17 1.86 13.56
N ILE A 220 -11.42 1.32 12.61
CA ILE A 220 -10.80 0.00 12.71
C ILE A 220 -9.32 0.16 13.10
N PRO A 221 -8.89 -0.38 14.24
CA PRO A 221 -7.50 -0.25 14.67
C PRO A 221 -6.54 -0.89 13.68
N ARG A 222 -5.30 -0.38 13.67
CA ARG A 222 -4.21 -0.90 12.84
C ARG A 222 -3.77 -2.30 13.25
N ASN A 223 -3.49 -2.48 14.53
CA ASN A 223 -2.85 -3.70 15.04
C ASN A 223 -3.81 -4.56 15.88
N ASP A 224 -5.12 -4.47 15.66
CA ASP A 224 -6.06 -5.36 16.36
C ASP A 224 -6.02 -6.77 15.75
N ILE A 225 -5.42 -7.70 16.49
CA ILE A 225 -5.29 -9.11 16.09
C ILE A 225 -6.64 -9.82 15.89
N LYS A 226 -7.75 -9.24 16.38
CA LYS A 226 -9.11 -9.77 16.21
C LYS A 226 -9.82 -9.19 14.97
N GLN A 227 -9.21 -8.22 14.30
CA GLN A 227 -9.78 -7.48 13.16
C GLN A 227 -8.78 -7.36 12.02
N LEU A 228 -8.45 -8.49 11.42
CA LEU A 228 -7.57 -8.58 10.26
C LEU A 228 -8.37 -8.61 8.95
N ALA A 229 -7.80 -8.07 7.88
CA ALA A 229 -8.36 -8.12 6.53
C ALA A 229 -7.69 -9.21 5.70
N LEU A 230 -8.47 -9.92 4.89
CA LEU A 230 -7.92 -10.87 3.92
C LEU A 230 -7.30 -10.10 2.77
N GLN A 231 -6.05 -10.42 2.40
CA GLN A 231 -5.49 -9.98 1.13
C GLN A 231 -6.07 -10.82 -0.01
N PRO A 232 -6.87 -10.24 -0.93
CA PRO A 232 -7.42 -10.98 -2.05
C PRO A 232 -6.33 -11.30 -3.09
N THR A 233 -6.58 -12.33 -3.88
CA THR A 233 -5.84 -12.54 -5.14
C THR A 233 -6.27 -11.52 -6.19
N PRO A 234 -5.42 -11.18 -7.18
CA PRO A 234 -5.82 -10.33 -8.30
C PRO A 234 -7.09 -10.82 -9.00
N ASN A 235 -7.23 -12.14 -9.18
CA ASN A 235 -8.41 -12.76 -9.79
C ASN A 235 -9.69 -12.53 -8.95
N GLN A 236 -9.58 -12.55 -7.62
CA GLN A 236 -10.71 -12.23 -6.74
C GLN A 236 -11.14 -10.77 -6.87
N VAL A 237 -10.19 -9.84 -6.98
CA VAL A 237 -10.47 -8.42 -7.18
C VAL A 237 -11.11 -8.18 -8.55
N GLU A 238 -10.55 -8.75 -9.62
CA GLU A 238 -11.11 -8.65 -10.97
C GLU A 238 -12.52 -9.23 -11.03
N TRP A 239 -12.75 -10.42 -10.46
CA TRP A 239 -14.08 -11.00 -10.37
C TRP A 239 -15.03 -10.09 -9.61
N ALA A 240 -14.64 -9.57 -8.45
CA ALA A 240 -15.50 -8.73 -7.63
C ALA A 240 -15.84 -7.41 -8.34
N VAL A 241 -14.90 -6.79 -9.04
CA VAL A 241 -15.16 -5.61 -9.89
C VAL A 241 -16.16 -5.97 -10.99
N ASN A 242 -15.96 -7.08 -11.70
CA ASN A 242 -16.86 -7.53 -12.76
C ASN A 242 -18.28 -7.83 -12.24
N MET A 243 -18.41 -8.35 -11.03
CA MET A 243 -19.72 -8.53 -10.37
C MET A 243 -20.32 -7.19 -9.93
N ALA A 244 -19.51 -6.28 -9.39
CA ALA A 244 -19.97 -4.98 -8.90
C ALA A 244 -20.56 -4.12 -10.03
N ILE A 245 -19.84 -3.99 -11.15
CA ILE A 245 -20.31 -3.19 -12.29
C ILE A 245 -21.61 -3.74 -12.92
N ARG A 246 -21.93 -5.02 -12.70
CA ARG A 246 -23.17 -5.66 -13.15
C ARG A 246 -24.32 -5.52 -12.16
N GLY A 247 -24.09 -4.98 -10.97
CA GLY A 247 -25.10 -4.97 -9.90
C GLY A 247 -25.24 -6.29 -9.16
N GLU A 248 -24.30 -7.22 -9.39
CA GLU A 248 -24.40 -8.63 -8.98
C GLU A 248 -23.41 -9.00 -7.87
N LEU A 249 -22.63 -8.05 -7.31
CA LEU A 249 -21.76 -8.36 -6.17
C LEU A 249 -22.60 -8.51 -4.89
N ARG A 250 -23.26 -9.67 -4.79
CA ARG A 250 -24.29 -10.01 -3.82
C ARG A 250 -23.88 -11.17 -2.94
N ALA A 251 -24.42 -11.21 -1.71
CA ALA A 251 -24.15 -12.26 -0.73
C ALA A 251 -24.29 -13.69 -1.28
N LYS A 252 -25.28 -13.94 -2.16
CA LYS A 252 -25.53 -15.26 -2.78
C LYS A 252 -24.38 -15.81 -3.62
N TRP A 253 -23.49 -14.93 -4.12
CA TRP A 253 -22.34 -15.32 -4.95
C TRP A 253 -21.04 -15.40 -4.16
N ILE A 254 -21.07 -15.05 -2.88
CA ILE A 254 -19.89 -14.91 -2.04
C ILE A 254 -19.98 -15.92 -0.90
N ARG A 255 -18.89 -16.66 -0.70
CA ARG A 255 -18.79 -17.55 0.46
C ARG A 255 -18.86 -16.73 1.75
N GLN A 256 -19.88 -17.02 2.55
CA GLN A 256 -20.09 -16.46 3.88
C GLN A 256 -19.29 -17.26 4.93
N GLY A 257 -19.00 -16.63 6.07
CA GLY A 257 -18.18 -17.24 7.14
C GLY A 257 -16.71 -17.43 6.76
N GLY A 258 -16.01 -18.32 7.48
CA GLY A 258 -14.56 -18.53 7.30
C GLY A 258 -13.77 -17.31 7.74
N TRP A 259 -12.94 -16.75 6.85
CA TRP A 259 -12.15 -15.54 7.13
C TRP A 259 -13.01 -14.30 7.41
N ARG A 260 -14.29 -14.31 7.00
CA ARG A 260 -15.29 -13.30 7.37
C ARG A 260 -15.86 -13.49 8.78
N SER A 261 -15.29 -14.38 9.59
CA SER A 261 -15.69 -14.58 10.98
C SER A 261 -15.65 -13.24 11.73
N GLY A 262 -16.77 -12.84 12.33
CA GLY A 262 -16.90 -11.54 13.00
C GLY A 262 -17.47 -10.40 12.15
N LEU A 263 -17.83 -10.65 10.89
CA LEU A 263 -18.63 -9.74 10.04
C LEU A 263 -20.09 -10.20 9.90
N GLY A 264 -20.40 -11.46 10.23
CA GLY A 264 -21.71 -12.04 9.96
C GLY A 264 -21.93 -12.32 8.48
N THR A 265 -23.19 -12.25 8.03
CA THR A 265 -23.51 -12.34 6.59
C THR A 265 -23.32 -10.97 5.96
N VAL A 266 -22.54 -10.92 4.88
CA VAL A 266 -22.19 -9.67 4.19
C VAL A 266 -22.79 -9.68 2.78
N ASP A 267 -23.59 -8.66 2.49
CA ASP A 267 -24.07 -8.35 1.14
C ASP A 267 -23.44 -7.03 0.66
N PRO A 268 -22.35 -7.05 -0.13
CA PRO A 268 -21.65 -5.83 -0.53
C PRO A 268 -22.55 -4.78 -1.17
N GLN A 269 -23.40 -5.19 -2.12
CA GLN A 269 -24.35 -4.29 -2.73
C GLN A 269 -25.67 -4.12 -1.97
N GLY A 270 -25.89 -4.88 -0.90
CA GLY A 270 -26.92 -4.55 0.09
C GLY A 270 -26.46 -3.37 0.95
N LEU A 271 -25.17 -3.33 1.29
CA LEU A 271 -24.56 -2.25 2.07
C LEU A 271 -24.30 -0.99 1.24
N PHE A 272 -23.84 -1.17 0.00
CA PHE A 272 -23.52 -0.14 -0.98
C PHE A 272 -24.19 -0.45 -2.33
N PRO A 273 -25.47 -0.04 -2.51
CA PRO A 273 -26.22 -0.32 -3.73
C PRO A 273 -25.51 0.11 -5.01
N ALA A 274 -25.71 -0.64 -6.10
CA ALA A 274 -25.17 -0.28 -7.41
C ALA A 274 -25.62 1.14 -7.79
N PRO A 275 -24.67 2.07 -8.05
CA PRO A 275 -25.01 3.45 -8.31
C PRO A 275 -25.55 3.61 -9.73
N THR A 276 -26.49 4.55 -9.90
CA THR A 276 -26.93 4.98 -11.23
C THR A 276 -26.05 6.14 -11.70
N LEU A 277 -25.63 6.12 -12.96
CA LEU A 277 -24.84 7.22 -13.54
C LEU A 277 -25.74 8.25 -14.21
N LYS A 278 -25.49 9.54 -13.96
CA LYS A 278 -26.10 10.64 -14.73
C LYS A 278 -25.67 10.56 -16.20
N GLY A 279 -26.60 10.83 -17.11
CA GLY A 279 -26.42 10.77 -18.56
C GLY A 279 -27.27 9.68 -19.21
N LYS A 280 -26.67 8.86 -20.07
CA LYS A 280 -27.38 7.79 -20.79
C LYS A 280 -28.00 6.77 -19.82
N ALA A 281 -29.27 6.45 -20.01
CA ALA A 281 -29.95 5.40 -19.25
C ALA A 281 -29.18 4.07 -19.36
N GLY A 282 -28.99 3.40 -18.21
CA GLY A 282 -28.23 2.15 -18.14
C GLY A 282 -26.71 2.30 -18.28
N ALA A 283 -26.16 3.51 -18.24
CA ALA A 283 -24.72 3.72 -18.23
C ALA A 283 -24.07 3.04 -17.00
N ARG A 284 -22.90 2.43 -17.22
CA ARG A 284 -22.13 1.70 -16.20
C ARG A 284 -20.68 2.17 -16.19
N ILE A 285 -20.04 2.02 -15.04
CA ILE A 285 -18.58 2.21 -14.93
C ILE A 285 -17.92 1.02 -15.64
N PRO A 286 -17.01 1.24 -16.61
CA PRO A 286 -16.25 0.15 -17.20
C PRO A 286 -15.36 -0.53 -16.15
N ALA A 287 -15.29 -1.86 -16.16
CA ALA A 287 -14.48 -2.64 -15.20
C ALA A 287 -13.02 -2.17 -15.17
N GLN A 288 -12.44 -1.86 -16.34
CA GLN A 288 -11.07 -1.39 -16.48
C GLN A 288 -10.83 -0.04 -15.80
N VAL A 289 -11.83 0.85 -15.75
CA VAL A 289 -11.73 2.13 -15.05
C VAL A 289 -11.70 1.89 -13.54
N LEU A 290 -12.61 1.05 -13.03
CA LEU A 290 -12.60 0.74 -11.60
C LEU A 290 -11.32 0.01 -11.19
N LEU A 291 -10.86 -0.99 -11.96
CA LEU A 291 -9.58 -1.67 -11.71
C LEU A 291 -8.40 -0.71 -11.76
N GLY A 292 -8.36 0.21 -12.73
CA GLY A 292 -7.31 1.22 -12.81
C GLY A 292 -7.27 2.15 -11.61
N VAL A 293 -8.43 2.56 -11.10
CA VAL A 293 -8.51 3.35 -9.85
C VAL A 293 -8.00 2.52 -8.68
N LEU A 294 -8.52 1.31 -8.47
CA LEU A 294 -8.12 0.44 -7.36
C LEU A 294 -6.60 0.12 -7.40
N ALA A 295 -6.02 -0.03 -8.59
CA ALA A 295 -4.59 -0.23 -8.75
C ALA A 295 -3.78 1.00 -8.30
N GLN A 296 -4.25 2.21 -8.62
CA GLN A 296 -3.60 3.46 -8.18
C GLN A 296 -3.79 3.72 -6.68
N GLU A 297 -4.95 3.37 -6.12
CA GLU A 297 -5.25 3.62 -4.71
C GLU A 297 -4.44 2.72 -3.77
N SER A 298 -4.28 1.43 -4.09
CA SER A 298 -3.60 0.51 -3.18
C SER A 298 -2.83 -0.64 -3.84
N ASN A 299 -2.60 -0.60 -5.15
CA ASN A 299 -2.05 -1.75 -5.89
C ASN A 299 -2.90 -3.03 -5.72
N LEU A 300 -4.22 -2.86 -5.62
CA LEU A 300 -5.21 -3.92 -5.34
C LEU A 300 -5.05 -4.60 -3.97
N TRP A 301 -4.35 -3.98 -3.03
CA TRP A 301 -4.19 -4.48 -1.67
C TRP A 301 -5.39 -4.11 -0.79
N GLN A 302 -5.94 -5.11 -0.10
CA GLN A 302 -6.93 -4.92 0.95
C GLN A 302 -6.25 -4.85 2.32
N ALA A 303 -5.29 -5.75 2.55
CA ALA A 303 -4.46 -5.74 3.75
C ALA A 303 -3.18 -4.95 3.49
N GLU A 304 -2.35 -4.77 4.51
CA GLU A 304 -1.04 -4.15 4.36
C GLU A 304 -0.16 -4.82 3.30
N GLY A 305 0.78 -4.06 2.72
CA GLY A 305 1.59 -4.50 1.57
C GLY A 305 2.50 -5.71 1.80
N GLY A 306 2.68 -6.15 3.04
CA GLY A 306 3.41 -7.38 3.38
C GLY A 306 2.54 -8.65 3.32
N ALA A 307 1.22 -8.52 3.30
CA ALA A 307 0.32 -9.67 3.24
C ALA A 307 0.32 -10.27 1.83
N ILE A 308 0.61 -11.57 1.71
CA ILE A 308 0.48 -12.28 0.43
C ILE A 308 -0.98 -12.72 0.21
N PRO A 309 -1.42 -12.88 -1.05
CA PRO A 309 -2.79 -13.31 -1.34
C PRO A 309 -3.19 -14.58 -0.59
N GLY A 310 -4.34 -14.52 0.10
CA GLY A 310 -4.85 -15.60 0.94
C GLY A 310 -4.48 -15.47 2.43
N GLN A 311 -3.56 -14.58 2.80
CA GLN A 311 -3.25 -14.27 4.19
C GLN A 311 -4.12 -13.14 4.74
N MET A 312 -4.31 -13.18 6.05
CA MET A 312 -4.92 -12.08 6.81
C MET A 312 -3.81 -11.15 7.30
N GLY A 313 -4.04 -9.85 7.22
CA GLY A 313 -3.11 -8.84 7.71
C GLY A 313 -3.83 -7.64 8.28
N ASN A 314 -3.06 -6.65 8.71
CA ASN A 314 -3.57 -5.34 9.12
C ASN A 314 -4.47 -4.75 8.01
N PRO A 315 -5.64 -4.17 8.34
CA PRO A 315 -6.61 -3.65 7.36
C PRO A 315 -6.17 -2.36 6.63
N GLN A 316 -4.94 -1.88 6.84
CA GLN A 316 -4.39 -0.68 6.22
C GLN A 316 -3.46 -1.03 5.06
N ALA A 317 -4.03 -1.11 3.86
CA ALA A 317 -3.24 -1.25 2.63
C ALA A 317 -2.28 -0.08 2.38
N ALA A 318 -2.55 1.12 2.93
CA ALA A 318 -1.64 2.26 2.92
C ALA A 318 -1.30 2.73 4.34
N ILE A 319 -0.02 2.99 4.58
CA ILE A 319 0.52 3.33 5.91
C ILE A 319 0.37 4.82 6.23
N ALA A 320 0.33 5.69 5.22
CA ALA A 320 0.51 7.13 5.37
C ALA A 320 -0.66 7.85 6.06
N GLY A 321 -1.89 7.37 5.89
CA GLY A 321 -3.10 8.09 6.33
C GLY A 321 -3.57 7.81 7.76
N PHE A 322 -3.09 6.76 8.42
CA PHE A 322 -3.67 6.33 9.70
C PHE A 322 -3.29 7.24 10.87
N TYR A 323 -2.02 7.64 10.97
CA TYR A 323 -1.53 8.50 12.06
C TYR A 323 -1.54 9.99 11.73
N GLY A 324 -1.99 10.39 10.53
CA GLY A 324 -2.06 11.79 10.13
C GLY A 324 -0.68 12.47 10.11
N HIS A 325 0.34 11.78 9.58
CA HIS A 325 1.71 12.29 9.55
C HIS A 325 1.81 13.64 8.83
N LYS A 326 2.59 14.57 9.38
CA LYS A 326 2.90 15.87 8.77
C LYS A 326 4.32 16.32 9.08
N GLY A 327 4.85 17.18 8.23
CA GLY A 327 6.16 17.81 8.42
C GLY A 327 7.22 17.24 7.49
N GLU A 328 8.23 18.06 7.23
CA GLU A 328 9.33 17.75 6.29
C GLU A 328 10.56 17.15 6.99
N THR A 329 10.63 17.24 8.32
CA THR A 329 11.68 16.58 9.12
C THR A 329 11.20 15.23 9.60
N SER A 330 12.15 14.30 9.82
CA SER A 330 11.85 12.97 10.36
C SER A 330 11.07 13.07 11.68
N GLU A 331 11.50 13.93 12.59
CA GLU A 331 10.91 14.08 13.91
C GLU A 331 9.48 14.61 13.85
N ALA A 332 9.20 15.53 12.92
CA ALA A 332 7.85 16.04 12.70
C ALA A 332 6.97 14.96 12.06
N TYR A 333 7.50 14.26 11.05
CA TYR A 333 6.80 13.19 10.34
C TYR A 333 6.33 12.09 11.30
N TRP A 334 7.16 11.69 12.26
CA TRP A 334 6.82 10.63 13.22
C TRP A 334 5.85 11.06 14.33
N ARG A 335 5.42 12.34 14.40
CA ARG A 335 4.37 12.76 15.33
C ARG A 335 2.99 12.34 14.84
N ILE A 336 2.22 11.73 15.73
CA ILE A 336 0.83 11.33 15.48
C ILE A 336 -0.07 12.58 15.55
N ASN A 337 -0.80 12.86 14.48
CA ASN A 337 -1.81 13.92 14.44
C ASN A 337 -3.18 13.31 14.11
N TRP A 338 -3.85 12.78 15.13
CA TRP A 338 -5.13 12.07 14.93
C TRP A 338 -6.21 12.86 14.18
N HIS A 339 -6.27 14.17 14.41
CA HIS A 339 -7.24 15.03 13.72
C HIS A 339 -7.01 15.12 12.20
N GLN A 340 -5.82 14.74 11.74
CA GLN A 340 -5.42 14.70 10.33
C GLN A 340 -5.43 13.29 9.76
N SER A 341 -5.81 12.28 10.55
CA SER A 341 -5.90 10.90 10.07
C SER A 341 -6.95 10.76 8.97
N ASP A 342 -6.55 10.29 7.80
CA ASP A 342 -7.47 10.11 6.69
C ASP A 342 -8.36 8.88 6.85
N CYS A 343 -7.85 7.86 7.54
CA CYS A 343 -8.57 6.62 7.82
C CYS A 343 -9.04 5.90 6.54
N GLY A 344 -8.14 5.81 5.55
CA GLY A 344 -8.35 5.07 4.31
C GLY A 344 -8.17 3.58 4.52
N TYR A 345 -9.13 2.77 4.04
CA TYR A 345 -9.09 1.32 4.18
C TYR A 345 -9.27 0.59 2.86
N GLY A 346 -8.60 -0.56 2.77
CA GLY A 346 -8.82 -1.57 1.74
C GLY A 346 -8.41 -1.20 0.31
N VAL A 347 -8.89 -2.02 -0.65
CA VAL A 347 -8.54 -1.98 -2.08
C VAL A 347 -8.75 -0.61 -2.72
N GLY A 348 -9.75 0.14 -2.30
CA GLY A 348 -10.04 1.46 -2.86
C GLY A 348 -9.83 2.62 -1.89
N GLN A 349 -9.06 2.42 -0.82
CA GLN A 349 -8.70 3.47 0.15
C GLN A 349 -9.90 4.31 0.58
N VAL A 350 -10.98 3.65 1.01
CA VAL A 350 -12.22 4.31 1.41
C VAL A 350 -12.01 5.06 2.72
N THR A 351 -12.19 6.39 2.71
CA THR A 351 -12.01 7.28 3.88
C THR A 351 -13.31 7.79 4.47
N ASP A 352 -14.33 8.00 3.64
CA ASP A 352 -15.57 8.66 4.05
C ASP A 352 -16.39 7.82 5.03
N GLY A 353 -16.71 8.42 6.15
CA GLY A 353 -17.42 7.85 7.28
C GLY A 353 -16.62 6.78 8.00
N MET A 354 -15.29 6.74 7.85
CA MET A 354 -14.41 5.72 8.44
C MET A 354 -13.71 6.17 9.73
N ARG A 355 -13.95 7.40 10.18
CA ARG A 355 -13.58 7.84 11.54
C ARG A 355 -14.61 7.39 12.58
N LEU A 356 -14.20 7.29 13.83
CA LEU A 356 -15.11 7.02 14.94
C LEU A 356 -16.17 8.12 15.03
N ALA A 357 -17.37 7.75 15.50
CA ALA A 357 -18.44 8.69 15.75
C ALA A 357 -18.02 9.79 16.73
N GLY A 358 -18.26 11.05 16.38
CA GLY A 358 -17.81 12.22 17.13
C GLY A 358 -16.41 12.72 16.77
N LEU A 359 -15.67 12.00 15.91
CA LEU A 359 -14.33 12.36 15.43
C LEU A 359 -14.30 12.57 13.91
N GLU A 360 -15.46 12.78 13.28
CA GLU A 360 -15.62 12.97 11.85
C GLU A 360 -14.80 14.14 11.30
N LYS A 361 -14.53 14.12 9.99
CA LYS A 361 -14.10 15.33 9.28
C LYS A 361 -15.28 16.32 9.19
N PRO A 362 -15.02 17.64 9.08
CA PRO A 362 -16.08 18.63 8.90
C PRO A 362 -16.98 18.29 7.69
N GLY A 363 -18.29 18.25 7.91
CA GLY A 363 -19.29 17.96 6.87
C GLY A 363 -19.41 16.47 6.49
N GLU A 364 -18.78 15.58 7.26
CA GLU A 364 -18.87 14.14 7.09
C GLU A 364 -19.76 13.51 8.17
N THR A 365 -20.33 12.35 7.88
CA THR A 365 -21.08 11.54 8.85
C THR A 365 -20.46 10.16 8.90
N SER A 366 -20.18 9.67 10.11
CA SER A 366 -19.66 8.32 10.31
C SER A 366 -20.62 7.27 9.74
N LEU A 367 -20.06 6.27 9.06
CA LEU A 367 -20.78 5.04 8.79
C LEU A 367 -21.06 4.31 10.11
N SER A 368 -22.12 3.51 10.16
CA SER A 368 -22.37 2.64 11.31
C SER A 368 -21.17 1.72 11.56
N PRO A 369 -20.85 1.34 12.81
CA PRO A 369 -19.70 0.49 13.13
C PRO A 369 -19.63 -0.81 12.31
N ALA A 370 -20.78 -1.45 12.06
CA ALA A 370 -20.86 -2.65 11.24
C ALA A 370 -20.43 -2.39 9.77
N LYS A 371 -20.86 -1.27 9.19
CA LYS A 371 -20.43 -0.84 7.84
C LYS A 371 -18.94 -0.50 7.80
N GLN A 372 -18.43 0.22 8.80
CA GLN A 372 -16.99 0.52 8.89
C GLN A 372 -16.17 -0.77 8.92
N LYS A 373 -16.55 -1.71 9.78
CA LYS A 373 -15.87 -3.00 9.88
C LYS A 373 -15.92 -3.79 8.57
N ALA A 374 -17.08 -3.80 7.91
CA ALA A 374 -17.24 -4.47 6.62
C ALA A 374 -16.36 -3.82 5.52
N VAL A 375 -16.31 -2.48 5.43
CA VAL A 375 -15.45 -1.76 4.47
C VAL A 375 -13.97 -2.04 4.71
N ALA A 376 -13.54 -2.12 5.98
CA ALA A 376 -12.13 -2.30 6.32
C ALA A 376 -11.65 -3.75 6.17
N LEU A 377 -12.50 -4.74 6.49
CA LEU A 377 -12.07 -6.13 6.56
C LEU A 377 -12.46 -6.97 5.34
N ASP A 378 -13.44 -6.53 4.54
CA ASP A 378 -13.94 -7.29 3.38
C ASP A 378 -13.68 -6.56 2.06
N TYR A 379 -12.79 -7.13 1.24
CA TYR A 379 -12.43 -6.58 -0.07
C TYR A 379 -13.64 -6.40 -1.00
N ALA A 380 -14.66 -7.25 -0.92
CA ALA A 380 -15.83 -7.15 -1.80
C ALA A 380 -16.72 -5.96 -1.40
N VAL A 381 -16.88 -5.74 -0.08
CA VAL A 381 -17.59 -4.56 0.44
C VAL A 381 -16.82 -3.30 0.11
N ASN A 382 -15.50 -3.32 0.28
CA ASN A 382 -14.64 -2.20 -0.07
C ASN A 382 -14.80 -1.83 -1.55
N ILE A 383 -14.71 -2.79 -2.48
CA ILE A 383 -14.91 -2.57 -3.92
C ILE A 383 -16.31 -2.00 -4.22
N ALA A 384 -17.36 -2.50 -3.56
CA ALA A 384 -18.71 -1.95 -3.74
C ALA A 384 -18.80 -0.49 -3.26
N ALA A 385 -18.21 -0.16 -2.11
CA ALA A 385 -18.10 1.20 -1.60
C ALA A 385 -17.29 2.10 -2.53
N SER A 386 -16.16 1.61 -3.07
CA SER A 386 -15.33 2.35 -4.02
C SER A 386 -16.07 2.66 -5.32
N MET A 387 -16.81 1.69 -5.86
CA MET A 387 -17.66 1.91 -7.03
C MET A 387 -18.74 2.96 -6.75
N TYR A 388 -19.38 2.90 -5.57
CA TYR A 388 -20.37 3.89 -5.14
C TYR A 388 -19.77 5.30 -5.07
N ILE A 389 -18.60 5.46 -4.46
CA ILE A 389 -17.90 6.75 -4.34
C ILE A 389 -17.49 7.27 -5.71
N LEU A 390 -16.93 6.43 -6.58
CA LEU A 390 -16.54 6.81 -7.94
C LEU A 390 -17.75 7.30 -8.75
N ALA A 391 -18.88 6.61 -8.65
CA ALA A 391 -20.11 7.03 -9.33
C ALA A 391 -20.67 8.33 -8.76
N ASP A 392 -20.69 8.51 -7.44
CA ASP A 392 -21.12 9.74 -6.78
C ASP A 392 -20.26 10.92 -7.24
N LYS A 393 -18.94 10.75 -7.28
CA LYS A 393 -18.01 11.76 -7.79
C LYS A 393 -18.23 12.08 -9.25
N ARG A 394 -18.37 11.04 -10.09
CA ARG A 394 -18.71 11.21 -11.51
C ARG A 394 -20.01 12.00 -11.66
N ASN A 395 -21.04 11.66 -10.89
CA ASN A 395 -22.34 12.33 -10.96
C ASN A 395 -22.31 13.76 -10.43
N GLN A 396 -21.41 14.08 -9.50
CA GLN A 396 -21.17 15.45 -9.07
C GLN A 396 -20.57 16.25 -10.24
N VAL A 397 -19.47 15.78 -10.84
CA VAL A 397 -18.74 16.56 -11.87
C VAL A 397 -19.36 16.52 -13.26
N HIS A 398 -20.15 15.50 -13.59
CA HIS A 398 -20.96 15.44 -14.82
C HIS A 398 -22.35 16.05 -14.62
N THR A 399 -22.40 17.21 -13.97
CA THR A 399 -23.60 18.05 -13.91
C THR A 399 -23.57 19.04 -15.08
N ALA A 400 -24.72 19.27 -15.72
CA ALA A 400 -24.81 20.19 -16.86
C ALA A 400 -24.30 21.58 -16.47
N GLY A 401 -23.49 22.20 -17.33
CA GLY A 401 -22.90 23.53 -17.10
C GLY A 401 -21.67 23.57 -16.20
N GLN A 402 -21.19 22.43 -15.69
CA GLN A 402 -19.99 22.38 -14.86
C GLN A 402 -18.71 22.33 -15.70
N THR A 403 -17.82 23.30 -15.49
CA THR A 403 -16.47 23.30 -16.09
C THR A 403 -15.51 22.50 -15.21
N ILE A 404 -14.85 21.51 -15.81
CA ILE A 404 -13.79 20.74 -15.16
C ILE A 404 -12.44 21.23 -15.70
N THR A 405 -11.59 21.77 -14.83
CA THR A 405 -10.20 22.06 -15.16
C THR A 405 -9.35 20.85 -14.80
N VAL A 406 -8.74 20.22 -15.81
CA VAL A 406 -7.75 19.15 -15.60
C VAL A 406 -6.37 19.79 -15.64
N ASN A 407 -5.67 19.80 -14.50
CA ASN A 407 -4.27 20.25 -14.45
C ASN A 407 -3.40 19.27 -15.23
N ARG A 408 -2.98 19.68 -16.43
CA ARG A 408 -2.02 18.92 -17.24
C ARG A 408 -0.61 19.33 -16.82
N PHE A 409 0.09 18.47 -16.08
CA PHE A 409 1.53 18.62 -15.92
C PHE A 409 2.21 18.32 -17.26
N GLY A 410 2.74 19.35 -17.93
CA GLY A 410 3.70 19.17 -19.05
C GLY A 410 3.40 19.78 -20.43
N VAL A 411 2.43 20.69 -20.62
CA VAL A 411 2.26 21.39 -21.93
C VAL A 411 1.92 22.87 -21.73
N PRO A 412 2.53 23.81 -22.48
CA PRO A 412 2.19 25.23 -22.43
C PRO A 412 0.73 25.49 -22.82
N SER A 413 0.10 26.39 -22.06
CA SER A 413 -1.30 26.82 -22.07
C SER A 413 -1.92 27.14 -23.43
N GLY A 414 -3.21 26.78 -23.60
CA GLY A 414 -4.08 27.46 -24.55
C GLY A 414 -5.33 26.70 -25.02
N ARG A 415 -6.37 26.56 -24.17
CA ARG A 415 -7.78 26.57 -24.62
C ARG A 415 -8.73 26.66 -23.42
N THR A 416 -9.40 27.80 -23.31
CA THR A 416 -10.54 28.02 -22.42
C THR A 416 -11.82 27.90 -23.25
N VAL A 417 -12.84 27.20 -22.75
CA VAL A 417 -14.19 27.24 -23.32
C VAL A 417 -15.12 27.88 -22.27
N ALA A 418 -15.78 28.97 -22.66
CA ALA A 418 -16.77 29.79 -21.93
C ALA A 418 -18.21 29.41 -22.41
N THR A 419 -19.37 29.63 -21.77
CA THR A 419 -19.90 30.22 -20.49
C THR A 419 -21.41 29.82 -20.41
N ASN A 420 -22.10 29.75 -19.25
CA ASN A 420 -22.91 30.80 -18.58
C ASN A 420 -23.51 30.30 -17.22
N PRO A 421 -23.98 31.16 -16.28
CA PRO A 421 -23.93 30.89 -14.82
C PRO A 421 -25.25 30.60 -14.08
N SER A 422 -25.19 29.82 -12.97
CA SER A 422 -25.90 29.92 -11.65
C SER A 422 -26.25 28.55 -11.02
N PRO A 423 -26.62 28.44 -9.71
CA PRO A 423 -25.76 28.54 -8.52
C PRO A 423 -25.64 27.22 -7.71
N CYS A 424 -24.61 27.17 -6.85
CA CYS A 424 -24.09 26.03 -6.08
C CYS A 424 -24.92 25.54 -4.87
N ALA A 425 -24.86 24.21 -4.64
CA ALA A 425 -24.74 23.58 -3.31
C ALA A 425 -24.17 22.15 -3.46
N ALA A 426 -23.09 21.76 -2.75
CA ALA A 426 -22.67 20.35 -2.67
C ALA A 426 -21.76 20.00 -1.45
N THR A 427 -22.18 18.95 -0.74
CA THR A 427 -21.45 18.18 0.29
C THR A 427 -20.27 17.42 -0.34
N ARG A 428 -19.07 17.48 0.26
CA ARG A 428 -17.86 16.84 -0.30
C ARG A 428 -17.61 15.45 0.30
N ARG A 429 -17.78 14.41 -0.51
CA ARG A 429 -17.21 13.05 -0.30
C ARG A 429 -15.75 12.96 -0.80
N ARG A 430 -14.84 12.14 -0.30
CA ARG A 430 -13.45 12.02 -0.80
C ARG A 430 -12.99 10.56 -0.92
N MET A 431 -12.19 10.32 -1.96
CA MET A 431 -11.16 9.27 -2.03
C MET A 431 -9.80 9.98 -1.90
N SER A 432 -8.75 9.26 -1.52
CA SER A 432 -7.37 9.78 -1.49
C SER A 432 -6.78 9.95 -2.90
N LEU A 433 -7.47 10.71 -3.76
CA LEU A 433 -7.00 11.07 -5.09
C LEU A 433 -5.95 12.18 -4.98
N SER A 434 -4.68 11.82 -4.85
CA SER A 434 -3.54 12.75 -4.92
C SER A 434 -3.33 13.38 -6.31
N SER A 435 -4.30 13.33 -7.22
CA SER A 435 -4.16 13.90 -8.58
C SER A 435 -5.42 14.56 -9.16
N ILE A 436 -6.52 14.69 -8.42
CA ILE A 436 -7.66 15.52 -8.84
C ILE A 436 -8.17 16.32 -7.63
N ALA A 437 -7.47 17.42 -7.34
CA ALA A 437 -8.03 18.46 -6.49
C ALA A 437 -8.97 19.34 -7.34
N VAL A 438 -10.28 19.25 -7.09
CA VAL A 438 -11.23 20.29 -7.54
C VAL A 438 -11.20 21.39 -6.49
N GLU A 439 -10.33 22.38 -6.68
CA GLU A 439 -10.46 23.67 -6.01
C GLU A 439 -11.52 24.50 -6.75
N LEU A 440 -12.61 24.81 -6.05
CA LEU A 440 -13.55 25.84 -6.50
C LEU A 440 -12.99 27.20 -6.04
N PRO A 441 -12.95 28.22 -6.92
CA PRO A 441 -12.52 29.56 -6.52
C PRO A 441 -13.51 30.16 -5.51
N PRO A 442 -13.05 30.99 -4.55
CA PRO A 442 -13.94 31.70 -3.65
C PRO A 442 -14.77 32.73 -4.43
N CYS A 443 -16.05 32.87 -4.09
CA CYS A 443 -16.91 33.94 -4.57
C CYS A 443 -16.28 35.30 -4.21
N ARG A 444 -15.93 36.10 -5.22
CA ARG A 444 -15.44 37.46 -5.04
C ARG A 444 -16.61 38.44 -5.13
N ASP A 445 -16.87 39.14 -4.03
CA ASP A 445 -17.56 40.42 -4.08
C ASP A 445 -16.59 41.51 -4.60
N HIS A 446 -17.10 42.34 -5.48
CA HIS A 446 -16.40 43.44 -6.14
C HIS A 446 -16.09 44.59 -5.18
N LEU A 447 -14.84 45.05 -5.14
CA LEU A 447 -14.47 46.45 -4.89
C LEU A 447 -13.16 46.78 -5.63
N TRP A 448 -13.10 48.00 -6.17
CA TRP A 448 -12.24 48.46 -7.26
C TRP A 448 -10.81 48.90 -6.86
N PHE A 449 -9.86 48.67 -7.78
CA PHE A 449 -8.61 49.39 -8.16
C PHE A 449 -7.80 50.24 -7.15
N THR A 450 -6.48 49.94 -7.05
CA THR A 450 -5.41 50.80 -7.65
C THR A 450 -4.08 50.03 -7.87
N SER A 451 -3.47 50.34 -9.02
CA SER A 451 -2.15 49.99 -9.59
C SER A 451 -0.96 50.44 -8.68
N LEU A 452 0.30 49.97 -8.74
CA LEU A 452 1.27 50.01 -9.86
C LEU A 452 2.64 49.40 -9.42
N ARG A 453 3.33 48.74 -10.38
CA ARG A 453 4.80 48.54 -10.60
C ARG A 453 5.66 47.84 -9.52
N ALA A 454 6.30 46.70 -9.80
CA ALA A 454 7.35 46.36 -10.78
C ALA A 454 8.75 46.81 -10.37
N GLU A 455 9.66 45.86 -10.14
CA GLU A 455 11.04 45.96 -10.65
C GLU A 455 11.72 44.60 -10.82
N LYS A 456 12.61 44.55 -11.80
CA LYS A 456 13.23 43.39 -12.42
C LYS A 456 14.70 43.74 -12.61
N THR A 457 15.61 42.97 -12.04
CA THR A 457 17.07 43.00 -12.31
C THR A 457 17.62 41.67 -11.79
N ARG A 458 18.09 40.67 -12.56
CA ARG A 458 18.92 40.54 -13.77
C ARG A 458 20.36 41.02 -13.60
N SER A 459 21.29 40.05 -13.50
CA SER A 459 22.66 40.05 -14.09
C SER A 459 23.45 38.85 -13.56
N ARG A 460 24.33 38.14 -14.29
CA ARG A 460 24.86 38.20 -15.67
C ARG A 460 25.78 36.96 -15.86
N ARG A 461 25.72 36.21 -16.98
CA ARG A 461 26.66 36.16 -18.16
C ARG A 461 27.99 35.41 -17.87
N LEU A 462 28.69 34.69 -18.77
CA LEU A 462 28.69 34.55 -20.24
C LEU A 462 29.52 33.30 -20.71
N THR A 463 29.12 32.68 -21.82
CA THR A 463 29.86 32.09 -22.99
C THR A 463 31.15 31.23 -22.90
N SER A 464 31.04 30.06 -23.56
CA SER A 464 31.91 29.37 -24.55
C SER A 464 33.18 30.06 -25.10
N PHE A 465 34.29 29.30 -25.20
CA PHE A 465 35.32 29.38 -26.27
C PHE A 465 36.02 28.01 -26.50
N ILE A 466 36.74 27.92 -27.63
CA ILE A 466 37.11 26.79 -28.50
C ILE A 466 38.53 26.17 -28.23
N SER A 467 38.69 24.87 -28.53
CA SER A 467 39.86 24.08 -29.05
C SER A 467 41.28 24.14 -28.42
N SER A 468 41.83 22.93 -28.25
CA SER A 468 43.23 22.41 -28.35
C SER A 468 44.44 23.35 -28.30
N ASN A 469 45.39 23.09 -27.38
CA ASN A 469 46.69 22.45 -27.69
C ASN A 469 47.58 22.24 -26.43
N SER A 470 48.37 21.17 -26.53
CA SER A 470 49.55 20.68 -25.80
C SER A 470 50.27 21.62 -24.81
N VAL A 471 50.68 21.10 -23.63
CA VAL A 471 51.95 20.40 -23.35
C VAL A 471 51.71 19.40 -22.22
#